data_AF-A0A833DNT6-F1
#
_entry.id   AF-A0A833DNT6-F1
#
_cell.length_a   1.000
_cell.length_b   1.000
_cell.length_c   1.000
_cell.angle_alpha   90.00
_cell.angle_beta   90.00
_cell.angle_gamma   90.00
#
_symmetry.space_group_name_H-M   'P 1'
#
loop_
_entity.id
_entity.type
_entity.pdbx_description
1 polymer ?
#
loop_
_entity_poly.entity_id
_entity_poly.type
_entity_poly.pdbx_seq_one_letter_code
_entity_poly.pdbx_strand_id
1 'polypeptide(L)' 'MSRGVSSSSAHEVAYSAPVRAAEKKVVKKVKRKVGKYQRVFGKKLRALKAKHPRTSASSLMKKAHRQTKAAMKK' A
#
# COMPACT_ATOMS: atom_id res chain seq x y z
N MET A 1 -18.97 34.12 -31.94
CA MET A 1 -18.30 34.62 -30.73
C MET A 1 -18.46 33.56 -29.64
N SER A 2 -17.41 32.79 -29.34
CA SER A 2 -17.46 31.75 -28.29
C SER A 2 -17.54 32.43 -26.92
N ARG A 3 -18.60 32.16 -26.15
CA ARG A 3 -18.75 32.68 -24.78
C ARG A 3 -17.81 31.88 -23.88
N GLY A 4 -16.68 32.50 -23.53
CA GLY A 4 -15.80 31.95 -22.49
C GLY A 4 -16.54 31.88 -21.16
N VAL A 5 -16.35 30.78 -20.43
CA VAL A 5 -16.88 30.60 -19.07
C VAL A 5 -16.16 31.57 -18.12
N SER A 6 -16.87 32.17 -17.16
CA SER A 6 -16.25 33.07 -16.18
C SER A 6 -15.21 32.33 -15.32
N SER A 7 -14.23 33.06 -14.81
CA SER A 7 -13.17 32.49 -13.96
C SER A 7 -13.72 31.81 -12.71
N SER A 8 -14.80 32.34 -12.12
CA SER A 8 -15.48 31.75 -10.97
C SER A 8 -16.13 30.41 -11.31
N SER A 9 -16.88 30.35 -12.41
CA SER A 9 -17.50 29.10 -12.88
C SER A 9 -16.45 28.06 -13.27
N ALA A 10 -15.31 28.48 -13.82
CA ALA A 10 -14.20 27.58 -14.10
C ALA A 10 -13.59 26.98 -12.82
N HIS A 11 -13.45 27.78 -11.76
CA HIS A 11 -12.92 27.33 -10.47
C HIS A 11 -13.86 26.33 -9.78
N GLU A 12 -15.16 26.59 -9.79
CA GLU A 12 -16.17 25.69 -9.20
C GLU A 12 -16.20 24.34 -9.90
N VAL A 13 -16.13 24.32 -11.23
CA VAL A 13 -16.08 23.08 -12.01
C VAL A 13 -14.78 22.32 -11.73
N ALA A 14 -13.64 23.00 -11.72
CA ALA A 14 -12.33 22.38 -11.48
C ALA A 14 -12.22 21.71 -10.10
N TYR A 15 -12.80 22.31 -9.05
CA TYR A 15 -12.76 21.76 -7.70
C TYR A 15 -14.02 21.02 -7.27
N SER A 16 -14.93 20.78 -8.21
CA SER A 16 -16.14 20.02 -7.97
C SER A 16 -15.83 18.59 -7.48
N ALA A 17 -16.74 18.03 -6.69
CA ALA A 17 -16.66 16.66 -6.19
C ALA A 17 -16.36 15.60 -7.29
N PRO A 18 -16.98 15.63 -8.48
CA PRO A 18 -16.68 14.64 -9.52
C PRO A 18 -15.25 14.76 -10.07
N VAL A 19 -14.72 15.97 -10.25
CA VAL A 19 -13.35 16.18 -10.74
C VAL A 19 -12.33 15.69 -9.71
N ARG A 20 -12.50 16.05 -8.44
CA ARG A 20 -11.64 15.55 -7.34
C ARG A 20 -11.70 14.03 -7.16
N ALA A 21 -12.88 13.44 -7.37
CA ALA A 21 -13.04 11.99 -7.32
C ALA A 21 -12.35 11.29 -8.51
N ALA A 22 -12.39 11.89 -9.70
CA ALA A 22 -11.67 11.44 -10.87
C ALA A 22 -10.15 11.54 -10.67
N GLU A 23 -9.64 12.67 -10.16
CA GLU A 23 -8.23 12.85 -9.81
C GLU A 23 -7.75 11.79 -8.81
N LYS A 24 -8.51 11.53 -7.74
CA LYS A 24 -8.18 10.47 -6.76
C LYS A 24 -8.14 9.07 -7.39
N LYS A 25 -9.00 8.80 -8.38
CA LYS A 25 -9.00 7.54 -9.13
C LYS A 25 -7.77 7.43 -10.04
N VAL A 26 -7.38 8.52 -10.72
CA VAL A 26 -6.15 8.59 -11.53
C VAL A 26 -4.91 8.44 -10.66
N VAL A 27 -4.91 9.03 -9.46
CA VAL A 27 -3.83 8.92 -8.46
C VAL A 27 -3.83 7.57 -7.73
N LYS A 28 -4.72 6.63 -8.06
CA LYS A 28 -4.71 5.29 -7.44
C LYS A 28 -3.45 4.53 -7.86
N LYS A 29 -2.38 4.76 -7.09
CA LYS A 29 -1.02 4.29 -7.37
C LYS A 29 -1.02 2.78 -7.56
N VAL A 30 -0.44 2.34 -8.67
CA VAL A 30 -0.19 0.91 -8.91
C VAL A 30 0.66 0.37 -7.77
N LYS A 31 0.16 -0.66 -7.07
CA LYS A 31 0.90 -1.28 -5.97
C LYS A 31 2.17 -1.91 -6.51
N ARG A 32 3.34 -1.57 -5.95
CA ARG A 32 4.62 -2.14 -6.35
C ARG A 32 4.65 -3.65 -6.09
N LYS A 33 5.28 -4.40 -6.99
CA LYS A 33 5.50 -5.83 -6.83
C LYS A 33 6.44 -6.07 -5.65
N VAL A 34 6.03 -6.89 -4.68
CA VAL A 34 6.86 -7.25 -3.53
C VAL A 34 8.04 -8.13 -3.97
N GLY A 35 9.23 -7.86 -3.43
CA GLY A 35 10.46 -8.60 -3.74
C GLY A 35 10.50 -10.02 -3.12
N LYS A 36 11.50 -10.83 -3.51
CA LYS A 36 11.66 -12.24 -3.07
C LYS A 36 11.72 -12.35 -1.53
N TYR A 37 12.54 -11.51 -0.88
CA TYR A 37 12.70 -11.51 0.58
C TYR A 37 11.36 -11.29 1.30
N GLN A 38 10.62 -10.25 0.91
CA GLN A 38 9.36 -9.87 1.54
C GLN A 38 8.28 -10.94 1.40
N ARG A 39 8.26 -11.68 0.27
CA ARG A 39 7.36 -12.82 0.08
C ARG A 39 7.66 -13.96 1.05
N VAL A 40 8.94 -14.33 1.21
CA VAL A 40 9.33 -15.41 2.13
C VAL A 40 9.07 -14.99 3.58
N PHE A 41 9.41 -13.75 3.92
CA PHE A 41 9.14 -13.17 5.24
C PHE A 41 7.65 -13.23 5.61
N GLY A 42 6.76 -12.81 4.71
CA GLY A 42 5.32 -12.85 4.96
C GLY A 42 4.79 -14.26 5.26
N LYS A 43 5.29 -15.28 4.54
CA LYS A 43 4.94 -16.70 4.80
C LYS A 43 5.39 -17.15 6.19
N LYS A 44 6.64 -16.85 6.57
CA LYS A 44 7.20 -17.23 7.89
C LYS A 44 6.51 -16.49 9.03
N LEU A 45 6.23 -15.19 8.88
CA LEU A 45 5.53 -14.41 9.88
C LEU A 45 4.10 -14.91 10.11
N ARG A 46 3.38 -15.23 9.04
CA ARG A 46 2.02 -15.78 9.13
C ARG A 46 2.00 -17.12 9.86
N ALA A 47 2.95 -18.01 9.56
CA ALA A 47 3.09 -19.28 10.28
C ALA A 47 3.42 -19.07 11.78
N LEU A 48 4.29 -18.10 12.10
CA LEU A 48 4.64 -17.78 13.48
C LEU A 48 3.48 -17.18 14.27
N LYS A 49 2.68 -16.31 13.65
CA LYS A 49 1.46 -15.75 14.27
C LYS A 49 0.43 -16.84 14.57
N ALA A 50 0.23 -17.79 13.64
CA ALA A 50 -0.69 -18.90 13.84
C ALA A 50 -0.24 -19.83 14.99
N LYS A 51 1.07 -20.11 15.08
CA LYS A 51 1.63 -20.97 16.15
C LYS A 51 1.70 -20.30 17.51
N HIS A 52 1.87 -18.98 17.54
CA HIS A 52 2.13 -18.23 18.76
C HIS A 52 1.19 -17.01 18.90
N PRO A 53 -0.12 -17.22 19.09
CA PRO A 53 -1.09 -16.13 19.11
C PRO A 53 -0.92 -15.18 20.30
N ARG A 54 -0.38 -15.66 21.43
CA ARG A 54 -0.16 -14.87 22.65
C ARG A 54 1.17 -14.12 22.69
N THR A 55 2.09 -14.41 21.77
CA THR A 55 3.41 -13.75 21.73
C THR A 55 3.30 -12.40 21.05
N SER A 56 4.03 -11.40 21.56
CA SER A 56 4.04 -10.06 20.97
C SER A 56 4.50 -10.07 19.51
N ALA A 57 3.83 -9.26 18.68
CA ALA A 57 4.12 -9.16 17.26
C ALA A 57 5.58 -8.79 16.97
N SER A 58 6.17 -7.91 17.78
CA SER A 58 7.58 -7.49 17.65
C SER A 58 8.55 -8.65 17.82
N SER A 59 8.29 -9.56 18.77
CA SER A 59 9.09 -10.77 18.96
C SER A 59 8.94 -11.73 17.77
N LEU A 60 7.72 -11.90 17.26
CA LEU A 60 7.45 -12.72 16.07
C LEU A 60 8.10 -12.15 14.81
N MET A 61 8.16 -10.83 14.63
CA MET A 61 8.88 -10.19 13.52
C MET A 61 10.38 -10.46 13.58
N LYS A 62 11.01 -10.29 14.76
CA LYS A 62 12.44 -10.60 14.94
C LYS A 62 12.74 -12.07 14.58
N LYS A 63 11.90 -13.00 15.05
CA LYS A 63 12.02 -14.43 14.70
C LYS A 63 11.83 -14.68 13.19
N ALA A 64 10.84 -14.05 12.58
CA ALA A 64 10.57 -14.18 11.15
C ALA A 64 11.74 -13.67 10.28
N HIS A 65 12.37 -12.55 10.64
CA HIS A 65 13.55 -12.04 9.93
C HIS A 65 14.73 -13.00 10.02
N ARG A 66 15.00 -13.56 11.20
CA ARG A 66 16.06 -14.56 11.39
C ARG A 66 15.83 -15.79 10.52
N GLN A 67 14.61 -16.33 10.53
CA GLN A 67 14.24 -17.49 9.71
C GLN A 67 14.34 -17.19 8.20
N THR A 68 13.95 -15.97 7.79
CA THR A 68 14.01 -15.57 6.37
C THR A 68 15.45 -15.42 5.90
N LYS A 69 16.32 -14.78 6.70
CA LYS A 69 17.75 -14.67 6.40
C LYS A 69 18.40 -16.05 6.29
N ALA A 70 18.11 -16.96 7.22
CA ALA A 70 18.63 -18.33 7.19
C ALA A 70 18.15 -19.10 5.95
N ALA A 71 16.88 -18.95 5.57
CA ALA A 71 16.30 -19.61 4.39
C ALA A 71 16.80 -19.06 3.05
N MET A 72 17.40 -17.86 3.03
CA MET A 72 17.91 -17.21 1.81
C MET A 72 19.43 -17.27 1.66
N LYS A 73 20.16 -17.60 2.73
CA LYS A 73 21.61 -17.86 2.69
C LYS A 73 21.93 -19.25 2.14
N LYS A 74 20.92 -20.12 2.09
CA LYS A 74 20.98 -21.47 1.55
C LYS A 74 20.62 -21.43 0.07
#